data_AF-A0A9D3SWP0-F1
#
_entry.id   AF-A0A9D3SWP0-F1
#
_cell.length_a   1.000
_cell.length_b   1.000
_cell.length_c   1.000
_cell.angle_alpha   90.00
_cell.angle_beta   90.00
_cell.angle_gamma   90.00
#
_symmetry.space_group_name_H-M   'P 1'
#
loop_
_entity.id
_entity.type
_entity.pdbx_description
1 polymer ?
#
loop_
_entity_poly.entity_id
_entity_poly.type
_entity_poly.pdbx_seq_one_letter_code
_entity_poly.pdbx_strand_id
1 'polypeptide(L)'
;MFELKGGWNISFAGCGFLGIYHIGVASCLLERAPYLVKGATKIYGASAGALTASVLASGASIAKCCEDVIEVAKEARKRSLGPLHPSFNLVKVLRTGLNRDLPDDAHVLASGRLCVSLTRVSDGENVLVSEFSSKEELIQALVCSCFIPVYCGLIPPSIKGVRYVDGGISDNLPQYELKNTITISPFSGESDICPRDNSFNLHEVRFTNTSIQVNLGNMYRLTRALFPPEPKIMAEMCQSGYKDALRFLKENNLIKLEYPSAGLSVKEVKHPSPTCCCSGEKNGQSARGKPVVTETTREWLLRRLRLLRKRHWWLDEQIIENLPPPIKKVFCEACRETQGLYAQVTGLLPVRMASYMLLPYTLPVESAYSFTQRLVEWMPEVSEDVRWLFGMAGAAYRQAWKGVSPDAARETPLRKCVSGPPAGLQGRVERDGHLSSVDLPSRYWDIPTPESPTTPNPTPKQICFFLGSQEELYPTNAGT
;
A
#
# COMPACT_ATOMS: atom_id res chain seq x y z
N MET A 1 8.20 24.93 2.21
CA MET A 1 7.78 25.36 3.58
C MET A 1 6.30 25.05 3.70
N PHE A 2 5.89 24.36 4.75
CA PHE A 2 4.51 23.86 4.92
C PHE A 2 3.59 24.97 5.45
N GLU A 3 2.52 25.31 4.72
CA GLU A 3 1.66 26.45 5.04
C GLU A 3 0.48 26.04 5.94
N LEU A 4 0.75 26.02 7.25
CA LEU A 4 -0.25 25.72 8.30
C LEU A 4 -1.48 26.65 8.30
N LYS A 5 -1.45 27.80 7.63
CA LYS A 5 -2.57 28.75 7.56
C LYS A 5 -3.63 28.41 6.51
N GLY A 6 -3.30 27.60 5.49
CA GLY A 6 -4.21 27.27 4.39
C GLY A 6 -5.11 26.05 4.62
N GLY A 7 -4.95 25.35 5.75
CA GLY A 7 -5.53 24.02 5.97
C GLY A 7 -4.76 22.95 5.19
N TRP A 8 -4.31 21.89 5.89
CA TRP A 8 -3.45 20.87 5.30
C TRP A 8 -4.11 19.49 5.26
N ASN A 9 -3.52 18.59 4.48
CA ASN A 9 -3.98 17.22 4.31
C ASN A 9 -2.87 16.22 4.69
N ILE A 10 -3.25 14.96 4.83
CA ILE A 10 -2.34 13.83 5.03
C ILE A 10 -2.74 12.73 4.04
N SER A 11 -1.80 12.11 3.33
CA SER A 11 -2.11 11.06 2.33
C SER A 11 -1.20 9.83 2.47
N PHE A 12 -1.81 8.66 2.63
CA PHE A 12 -1.12 7.38 2.83
C PHE A 12 -1.18 6.51 1.58
N ALA A 13 0.00 6.15 1.04
CA ALA A 13 0.11 5.31 -0.14
C ALA A 13 -0.45 3.89 0.07
N GLY A 14 -1.04 3.27 -0.97
CA GLY A 14 -1.34 1.83 -0.95
C GLY A 14 -0.08 0.97 -0.99
N CYS A 15 -0.06 -0.12 -0.21
CA CYS A 15 1.16 -0.90 0.02
C CYS A 15 0.98 -2.32 0.60
N GLY A 16 -0.25 -2.85 0.64
CA GLY A 16 -0.52 -4.21 1.17
C GLY A 16 0.03 -4.44 2.58
N PHE A 17 0.78 -5.53 2.78
CA PHE A 17 1.35 -5.89 4.08
C PHE A 17 2.42 -4.92 4.62
N LEU A 18 2.91 -3.97 3.82
CA LEU A 18 3.72 -2.85 4.32
C LEU A 18 2.88 -1.82 5.11
N GLY A 19 1.56 -1.98 5.25
CA GLY A 19 0.74 -1.13 6.11
C GLY A 19 1.29 -1.00 7.54
N ILE A 20 2.09 -1.95 8.02
CA ILE A 20 2.81 -1.86 9.30
C ILE A 20 3.82 -0.69 9.37
N TYR A 21 4.34 -0.21 8.24
CA TYR A 21 5.12 1.02 8.15
C TYR A 21 4.25 2.23 8.47
N HIS A 22 3.05 2.30 7.89
CA HIS A 22 2.08 3.36 8.14
C HIS A 22 1.61 3.39 9.59
N ILE A 23 1.47 2.23 10.25
CA ILE A 23 1.24 2.15 11.70
C ILE A 23 2.37 2.85 12.48
N GLY A 24 3.63 2.67 12.07
CA GLY A 24 4.79 3.35 12.65
C GLY A 24 4.75 4.87 12.47
N VAL A 25 4.45 5.33 11.25
CA VAL A 25 4.30 6.75 10.91
C VAL A 25 3.16 7.38 11.73
N ALA A 26 1.97 6.78 11.68
CA ALA A 26 0.78 7.21 12.42
C ALA A 26 1.05 7.27 13.93
N SER A 27 1.74 6.27 14.49
CA SER A 27 2.16 6.25 15.90
C SER A 27 3.07 7.43 16.25
N CYS A 28 4.04 7.76 15.40
CA CYS A 28 4.91 8.92 15.62
C CYS A 28 4.14 10.25 15.51
N LEU A 29 3.25 10.39 14.52
CA LEU A 29 2.44 11.60 14.35
C LEU A 29 1.52 11.83 15.57
N LEU A 30 0.84 10.79 16.04
CA LEU A 30 -0.02 10.85 17.23
C LEU A 30 0.74 11.15 18.53
N GLU A 31 1.98 10.66 18.68
CA GLU A 31 2.79 10.90 19.87
C GLU A 31 3.49 12.27 19.86
N ARG A 32 4.04 12.70 18.72
CA ARG A 32 4.99 13.82 18.62
C ARG A 32 4.39 15.10 18.04
N ALA A 33 3.33 14.99 17.24
CA ALA A 33 2.66 16.11 16.60
C ALA A 33 1.15 15.85 16.41
N PRO A 34 0.39 15.49 17.47
CA PRO A 34 -1.03 15.10 17.35
C PRO A 34 -1.90 16.18 16.72
N TYR A 35 -1.48 17.44 16.80
CA TYR A 35 -2.15 18.57 16.15
C TYR A 35 -2.14 18.47 14.62
N LEU A 36 -1.13 17.86 13.99
CA LEU A 36 -1.11 17.64 12.54
C LEU A 36 -2.23 16.69 12.12
N VAL A 37 -2.45 15.61 12.87
CA VAL A 37 -3.55 14.67 12.61
C VAL A 37 -4.90 15.32 12.92
N LYS A 38 -5.03 15.98 14.07
CA LYS A 38 -6.28 16.61 14.53
C LYS A 38 -6.72 17.80 13.66
N GLY A 39 -5.77 18.60 13.17
CA GLY A 39 -6.01 19.77 12.32
C GLY A 39 -5.98 19.49 10.81
N ALA A 40 -5.70 18.25 10.38
CA ALA A 40 -5.78 17.89 8.97
C ALA A 40 -7.24 17.98 8.48
N THR A 41 -7.44 18.74 7.41
CA THR A 41 -8.72 18.98 6.74
C THR A 41 -9.26 17.68 6.15
N LYS A 42 -8.39 16.94 5.44
CA LYS A 42 -8.68 15.61 4.90
C LYS A 42 -7.51 14.65 5.16
N ILE A 43 -7.84 13.38 5.36
CA ILE A 43 -6.89 12.27 5.46
C ILE A 43 -7.23 11.28 4.34
N TYR A 44 -6.32 11.15 3.38
CA TYR A 44 -6.47 10.31 2.19
C TYR A 44 -5.76 8.97 2.37
N GLY A 45 -6.24 7.94 1.68
CA GLY A 45 -5.45 6.75 1.45
C GLY A 45 -6.02 5.80 0.40
N ALA A 46 -5.15 4.94 -0.12
CA ALA A 46 -5.51 3.78 -0.93
C ALA A 46 -5.11 2.49 -0.19
N SER A 47 -5.84 1.39 -0.36
CA SER A 47 -5.46 0.06 0.16
C SER A 47 -5.12 0.10 1.66
N ALA A 48 -4.01 -0.53 2.08
CA ALA A 48 -3.52 -0.46 3.46
C ALA A 48 -3.27 0.98 4.00
N GLY A 49 -3.05 1.95 3.12
CA GLY A 49 -3.03 3.37 3.48
C GLY A 49 -4.42 3.89 3.91
N ALA A 50 -5.49 3.47 3.21
CA ALA A 50 -6.87 3.78 3.58
C ALA A 50 -7.26 3.21 4.96
N LEU A 51 -6.78 2.01 5.30
CA LEU A 51 -6.98 1.40 6.63
C LEU A 51 -6.31 2.24 7.74
N THR A 52 -5.11 2.76 7.50
CA THR A 52 -4.44 3.65 8.48
C THR A 52 -5.13 5.01 8.55
N ALA A 53 -5.53 5.56 7.41
CA ALA A 53 -6.27 6.82 7.32
C ALA A 53 -7.61 6.74 8.06
N SER A 54 -8.36 5.64 7.95
CA SER A 54 -9.64 5.48 8.65
C SER A 54 -9.47 5.39 10.16
N VAL A 55 -8.40 4.75 10.65
CA VAL A 55 -8.05 4.74 12.08
C VAL A 55 -7.77 6.16 12.59
N LEU A 56 -7.02 6.97 11.83
CA LEU A 56 -6.72 8.35 12.20
C LEU A 56 -7.93 9.29 12.11
N ALA A 57 -8.82 9.08 11.14
CA ALA A 57 -10.03 9.88 10.96
C ALA A 57 -11.08 9.58 12.04
N SER A 58 -11.34 8.28 12.32
CA SER A 58 -12.31 7.81 13.31
C SER A 58 -11.80 7.82 14.76
N GLY A 59 -10.50 7.99 14.99
CA GLY A 59 -9.90 7.91 16.33
C GLY A 59 -9.84 6.49 16.90
N ALA A 60 -9.95 5.46 16.05
CA ALA A 60 -9.84 4.06 16.46
C ALA A 60 -8.43 3.73 17.02
N SER A 61 -8.29 2.58 17.69
CA SER A 61 -7.02 2.19 18.30
C SER A 61 -5.97 1.77 17.26
N ILE A 62 -4.94 2.59 17.10
CA ILE A 62 -3.77 2.27 16.27
C ILE A 62 -3.04 0.99 16.72
N ALA A 63 -3.14 0.63 18.01
CA ALA A 63 -2.60 -0.62 18.53
C ALA A 63 -3.42 -1.84 18.09
N LYS A 64 -4.76 -1.74 18.10
CA LYS A 64 -5.63 -2.80 17.55
C LYS A 64 -5.41 -2.98 16.05
N CYS A 65 -5.28 -1.89 15.30
CA CYS A 65 -4.93 -1.96 13.87
C CYS A 65 -3.56 -2.64 13.64
N CYS A 66 -2.59 -2.43 14.53
CA CYS A 66 -1.32 -3.16 14.51
C CYS A 66 -1.51 -4.66 14.79
N GLU A 67 -2.38 -5.03 15.74
CA GLU A 67 -2.75 -6.43 16.04
C GLU A 67 -3.40 -7.09 14.81
N ASP A 68 -4.37 -6.43 14.17
CA ASP A 68 -5.04 -6.88 12.94
C ASP A 68 -4.07 -7.12 11.78
N VAL A 69 -3.19 -6.15 11.47
CA VAL A 69 -2.22 -6.30 10.36
C VAL A 69 -1.30 -7.51 10.60
N ILE A 70 -0.95 -7.78 11.86
CA ILE A 70 -0.18 -8.96 12.25
C ILE A 70 -1.03 -10.25 12.19
N GLU A 71 -2.31 -10.21 12.56
CA GLU A 71 -3.24 -11.34 12.48
C GLU A 71 -3.44 -11.76 11.02
N VAL A 72 -3.73 -10.82 10.13
CA VAL A 72 -3.82 -11.05 8.67
C VAL A 72 -2.49 -11.62 8.13
N ALA A 73 -1.35 -11.09 8.56
CA ALA A 73 -0.03 -11.59 8.15
C ALA A 73 0.30 -12.99 8.72
N LYS A 74 -0.26 -13.38 9.87
CA LYS A 74 -0.16 -14.75 10.42
C LYS A 74 -1.02 -15.72 9.63
N GLU A 75 -2.29 -15.41 9.38
CA GLU A 75 -3.17 -16.27 8.58
C GLU A 75 -2.67 -16.42 7.14
N ALA A 76 -2.19 -15.33 6.53
CA ALA A 76 -1.53 -15.36 5.21
C ALA A 76 -0.24 -16.19 5.17
N ARG A 77 0.41 -16.48 6.30
CA ARG A 77 1.64 -17.31 6.38
C ARG A 77 1.37 -18.75 6.83
N LYS A 78 0.12 -19.10 7.13
CA LYS A 78 -0.27 -20.36 7.78
C LYS A 78 -0.13 -21.60 6.91
N ARG A 79 -0.12 -21.42 5.58
CA ARG A 79 -0.08 -22.49 4.56
C ARG A 79 1.07 -22.29 3.58
N SER A 80 1.45 -23.36 2.89
CA SER A 80 2.64 -23.47 2.04
C SER A 80 2.66 -22.58 0.79
N LEU A 81 1.51 -22.09 0.30
CA LEU A 81 1.40 -21.07 -0.75
C LEU A 81 1.26 -19.63 -0.20
N GLY A 82 1.31 -19.47 1.12
CA GLY A 82 1.12 -18.18 1.78
C GLY A 82 -0.22 -17.52 1.41
N PRO A 83 -0.25 -16.22 1.05
CA PRO A 83 -1.48 -15.51 0.74
C PRO A 83 -2.14 -15.96 -0.58
N LEU A 84 -1.42 -16.70 -1.44
CA LEU A 84 -1.98 -17.28 -2.66
C LEU A 84 -2.74 -18.60 -2.39
N HIS A 85 -2.82 -19.04 -1.14
CA HIS A 85 -3.53 -20.26 -0.77
C HIS A 85 -5.05 -20.07 -0.87
N PRO A 86 -5.81 -20.95 -1.55
CA PRO A 86 -7.26 -20.75 -1.77
C PRO A 86 -8.12 -20.60 -0.50
N SER A 87 -7.68 -21.16 0.63
CA SER A 87 -8.36 -21.00 1.92
C SER A 87 -8.12 -19.66 2.61
N PHE A 88 -7.13 -18.87 2.17
CA PHE A 88 -6.93 -17.51 2.66
C PHE A 88 -7.95 -16.57 2.01
N ASN A 89 -8.83 -16.00 2.83
CA ASN A 89 -9.84 -15.04 2.40
C ASN A 89 -9.57 -13.68 3.06
N LEU A 90 -8.74 -12.86 2.42
CA LEU A 90 -8.36 -11.53 2.93
C LEU A 90 -9.58 -10.66 3.23
N VAL A 91 -10.58 -10.66 2.35
CA VAL A 91 -11.81 -9.87 2.50
C VAL A 91 -12.55 -10.23 3.80
N LYS A 92 -12.68 -11.53 4.09
CA LYS A 92 -13.33 -12.01 5.31
C LYS A 92 -12.57 -11.59 6.57
N VAL A 93 -11.24 -11.77 6.60
CA VAL A 93 -10.41 -11.38 7.76
C VAL A 93 -10.46 -9.85 7.98
N LEU A 94 -10.28 -9.05 6.93
CA LEU A 94 -10.38 -7.59 7.01
C LEU A 94 -11.76 -7.12 7.51
N ARG A 95 -12.85 -7.67 6.96
CA ARG A 95 -14.21 -7.30 7.38
C ARG A 95 -14.47 -7.63 8.85
N THR A 96 -13.95 -8.76 9.34
CA THR A 96 -14.05 -9.16 10.75
C THR A 96 -13.27 -8.22 11.68
N GLY A 97 -12.01 -7.90 11.38
CA GLY A 97 -11.20 -6.97 12.18
C GLY A 97 -11.80 -5.55 12.20
N LEU A 98 -12.13 -5.01 11.02
CA LEU A 98 -12.75 -3.68 10.89
C LEU A 98 -14.07 -3.56 11.67
N ASN A 99 -14.93 -4.58 11.63
CA ASN A 99 -16.19 -4.57 12.37
C ASN A 99 -15.99 -4.65 13.89
N ARG A 100 -14.95 -5.37 14.35
CA ARG A 100 -14.56 -5.54 15.75
C ARG A 100 -13.95 -4.27 16.36
N ASP A 101 -13.18 -3.52 15.57
CA ASP A 101 -12.25 -2.51 16.09
C ASP A 101 -12.53 -1.06 15.68
N LEU A 102 -13.36 -0.82 14.65
CA LEU A 102 -13.91 0.52 14.40
C LEU A 102 -15.02 0.85 15.42
N PRO A 103 -15.07 2.09 15.95
CA PRO A 103 -16.23 2.60 16.68
C PRO A 103 -17.54 2.49 15.88
N ASP A 104 -18.67 2.43 16.57
CA ASP A 104 -19.97 2.31 15.89
C ASP A 104 -20.37 3.59 15.13
N ASP A 105 -19.95 4.75 15.66
CA ASP A 105 -20.04 6.07 15.04
C ASP A 105 -18.86 6.39 14.09
N ALA A 106 -17.98 5.43 13.79
CA ALA A 106 -16.80 5.67 12.96
C ALA A 106 -17.11 6.27 11.58
N HIS A 107 -18.28 5.95 11.02
CA HIS A 107 -18.76 6.52 9.76
C HIS A 107 -19.10 8.02 9.88
N VAL A 108 -19.61 8.48 11.02
CA VAL A 108 -19.86 9.90 11.31
C VAL A 108 -18.54 10.63 11.51
N LEU A 109 -17.61 10.04 12.26
CA LEU A 109 -16.28 10.62 12.54
C LEU A 109 -15.38 10.69 11.30
N ALA A 110 -15.55 9.73 10.37
CA ALA A 110 -14.79 9.66 9.12
C ALA A 110 -15.43 10.47 7.98
N SER A 111 -16.77 10.64 7.93
CA SER A 111 -17.43 11.40 6.87
C SER A 111 -16.94 12.85 6.83
N GLY A 112 -16.78 13.39 5.64
CA GLY A 112 -16.21 14.72 5.43
C GLY A 112 -14.72 14.85 5.76
N ARG A 113 -14.04 13.83 6.31
CA ARG A 113 -12.62 13.91 6.74
C ARG A 113 -11.73 12.82 6.17
N LEU A 114 -12.20 11.58 6.07
CA LEU A 114 -11.54 10.48 5.38
C LEU A 114 -11.82 10.56 3.88
N CYS A 115 -10.83 10.28 3.04
CA CYS A 115 -10.99 10.12 1.60
C CYS A 115 -10.36 8.78 1.16
N VAL A 116 -11.20 7.82 0.80
CA VAL A 116 -10.78 6.47 0.36
C VAL A 116 -10.69 6.43 -1.15
N SER A 117 -9.49 6.11 -1.67
CA SER A 117 -9.25 5.87 -3.11
C SER A 117 -9.78 4.48 -3.51
N LEU A 118 -10.59 4.46 -4.56
CA LEU A 118 -11.17 3.27 -5.18
C LEU A 118 -10.96 3.32 -6.69
N THR A 119 -10.65 2.18 -7.31
CA THR A 119 -10.67 2.07 -8.78
C THR A 119 -12.00 1.48 -9.21
N ARG A 120 -12.76 2.19 -10.07
CA ARG A 120 -14.06 1.73 -10.55
C ARG A 120 -13.89 0.73 -11.69
N VAL A 121 -14.60 -0.39 -11.64
CA VAL A 121 -14.37 -1.52 -12.57
C VAL A 121 -14.93 -1.27 -13.98
N SER A 122 -15.93 -0.39 -14.13
CA SER A 122 -16.61 -0.14 -15.41
C SER A 122 -15.77 0.60 -16.45
N ASP A 123 -14.87 1.46 -15.98
CA ASP A 123 -14.13 2.46 -16.77
C ASP A 123 -12.64 2.53 -16.38
N GLY A 124 -12.26 2.02 -15.20
CA GLY A 124 -10.90 2.11 -14.65
C GLY A 124 -10.62 3.41 -13.91
N GLU A 125 -11.61 4.30 -13.80
CA GLU A 125 -11.46 5.65 -13.24
C GLU A 125 -11.31 5.61 -11.71
N ASN A 126 -10.54 6.54 -11.16
CA ASN A 126 -10.43 6.70 -9.72
C ASN A 126 -11.68 7.38 -9.13
N VAL A 127 -12.06 6.96 -7.92
CA VAL A 127 -13.13 7.57 -7.13
C VAL A 127 -12.66 7.75 -5.69
N LEU A 128 -12.67 9.00 -5.21
CA LEU A 128 -12.44 9.34 -3.81
C LEU A 128 -13.76 9.38 -3.04
N VAL A 129 -14.06 8.32 -2.29
CA VAL A 129 -15.24 8.25 -1.43
C VAL A 129 -14.92 8.92 -0.08
N SER A 130 -15.75 9.87 0.36
CA SER A 130 -15.54 10.60 1.61
C SER A 130 -16.77 10.82 2.49
N GLU A 131 -17.93 10.32 2.07
CA GLU A 131 -19.18 10.39 2.84
C GLU A 131 -19.72 8.96 3.04
N PHE A 132 -20.06 8.61 4.27
CA PHE A 132 -20.43 7.25 4.68
C PHE A 132 -21.72 7.30 5.52
N SER A 133 -22.80 6.69 5.02
CA SER A 133 -24.11 6.71 5.69
C SER A 133 -24.22 5.71 6.85
N SER A 134 -23.34 4.71 6.93
CA SER A 134 -23.29 3.75 8.04
C SER A 134 -21.87 3.17 8.23
N LYS A 135 -21.66 2.48 9.37
CA LYS A 135 -20.42 1.74 9.67
C LYS A 135 -20.12 0.71 8.59
N GLU A 136 -21.15 0.04 8.10
CA GLU A 136 -21.08 -0.99 7.05
C GLU A 136 -20.67 -0.39 5.70
N GLU A 137 -21.16 0.82 5.36
CA GLU A 137 -20.72 1.51 4.13
C GLU A 137 -19.23 1.92 4.22
N LEU A 138 -18.78 2.42 5.38
CA LEU A 138 -17.35 2.71 5.61
C LEU A 138 -16.50 1.43 5.49
N ILE A 139 -16.92 0.32 6.13
CA ILE A 139 -16.22 -0.97 6.04
C ILE A 139 -16.20 -1.48 4.59
N GLN A 140 -17.32 -1.36 3.86
CA GLN A 140 -17.39 -1.76 2.46
C GLN A 140 -16.44 -0.94 1.58
N ALA A 141 -16.36 0.38 1.79
CA ALA A 141 -15.39 1.24 1.09
C ALA A 141 -13.94 0.84 1.36
N LEU A 142 -13.59 0.54 2.61
CA LEU A 142 -12.24 0.06 2.96
C LEU A 142 -11.94 -1.31 2.35
N VAL A 143 -12.91 -2.23 2.34
CA VAL A 143 -12.80 -3.54 1.68
C VAL A 143 -12.61 -3.39 0.17
N CYS A 144 -13.38 -2.53 -0.50
CA CYS A 144 -13.18 -2.20 -1.91
C CYS A 144 -11.77 -1.65 -2.16
N SER A 145 -11.29 -0.71 -1.33
CA SER A 145 -9.98 -0.09 -1.46
C SER A 145 -8.81 -1.07 -1.28
N CYS A 146 -9.03 -2.19 -0.57
CA CYS A 146 -8.05 -3.27 -0.40
C CYS A 146 -8.26 -4.47 -1.34
N PHE A 147 -9.24 -4.45 -2.24
CA PHE A 147 -9.55 -5.60 -3.09
C PHE A 147 -8.64 -5.63 -4.33
N ILE A 148 -7.51 -6.33 -4.22
CA ILE A 148 -6.62 -6.62 -5.35
C ILE A 148 -7.23 -7.77 -6.17
N PRO A 149 -7.57 -7.57 -7.46
CA PRO A 149 -8.13 -8.63 -8.31
C PRO A 149 -7.24 -9.86 -8.40
N VAL A 150 -7.85 -11.05 -8.53
CA VAL A 150 -7.21 -12.39 -8.52
C VAL A 150 -6.61 -12.76 -7.15
N TYR A 151 -5.93 -11.84 -6.47
CA TYR A 151 -5.32 -12.04 -5.16
C TYR A 151 -6.36 -12.16 -4.03
N CYS A 152 -7.35 -11.26 -3.99
CA CYS A 152 -8.43 -11.30 -3.00
C CYS A 152 -9.58 -12.22 -3.43
N GLY A 153 -9.82 -12.34 -4.74
CA GLY A 153 -10.93 -13.08 -5.34
C GLY A 153 -11.15 -12.68 -6.80
N LEU A 154 -12.17 -13.28 -7.42
CA LEU A 154 -12.54 -13.01 -8.82
C LEU A 154 -13.65 -11.96 -8.97
N ILE A 155 -14.58 -11.90 -8.02
CA ILE A 155 -15.72 -10.96 -8.06
C ILE A 155 -15.40 -9.77 -7.16
N PRO A 156 -15.31 -8.54 -7.69
CA PRO A 156 -15.10 -7.35 -6.87
C PRO A 156 -16.33 -7.01 -6.01
N PRO A 157 -16.11 -6.49 -4.79
CA PRO A 157 -17.17 -5.96 -3.94
C PRO A 157 -17.84 -4.73 -4.58
N SER A 158 -19.08 -4.43 -4.16
CA SER A 158 -19.85 -3.29 -4.63
C SER A 158 -20.16 -2.27 -3.53
N ILE A 159 -20.36 -1.01 -3.93
CA ILE A 159 -20.95 0.06 -3.10
C ILE A 159 -22.09 0.64 -3.92
N LYS A 160 -23.32 0.62 -3.37
CA LYS A 160 -24.52 1.15 -4.05
C LYS A 160 -24.69 0.59 -5.49
N GLY A 161 -24.39 -0.69 -5.68
CA GLY A 161 -24.47 -1.40 -6.96
C GLY A 161 -23.28 -1.21 -7.91
N VAL A 162 -22.36 -0.27 -7.65
CA VAL A 162 -21.16 -0.05 -8.48
C VAL A 162 -19.98 -0.86 -7.95
N ARG A 163 -19.21 -1.49 -8.84
CA ARG A 163 -18.07 -2.36 -8.50
C ARG A 163 -16.77 -1.59 -8.40
N TYR A 164 -16.00 -1.91 -7.37
CA TYR A 164 -14.72 -1.26 -7.09
C TYR A 164 -13.64 -2.28 -6.73
N VAL A 165 -12.40 -1.96 -7.10
CA VAL A 165 -11.16 -2.68 -6.77
C VAL A 165 -10.16 -1.71 -6.14
N ASP A 166 -9.01 -2.23 -5.72
CA ASP A 166 -7.98 -1.49 -4.98
C ASP A 166 -7.67 -0.13 -5.63
N GLY A 167 -7.72 0.94 -4.81
CA GLY A 167 -7.49 2.31 -5.27
C GLY A 167 -6.10 2.51 -5.87
N GLY A 168 -5.11 1.74 -5.42
CA GLY A 168 -3.73 1.80 -5.89
C GLY A 168 -3.51 1.40 -7.35
N ILE A 169 -4.52 0.83 -8.00
CA ILE A 169 -4.53 0.52 -9.44
C ILE A 169 -4.73 1.80 -10.29
N SER A 170 -5.36 2.85 -9.74
CA SER A 170 -5.60 4.11 -10.45
C SER A 170 -4.93 5.32 -9.76
N ASP A 171 -5.06 5.46 -8.44
CA ASP A 171 -4.42 6.51 -7.64
C ASP A 171 -3.99 5.94 -6.27
N ASN A 172 -2.72 5.57 -6.18
CA ASN A 172 -2.14 4.92 -5.00
C ASN A 172 -1.70 5.90 -3.93
N LEU A 173 -1.42 7.16 -4.27
CA LEU A 173 -1.08 8.23 -3.31
C LEU A 173 -1.92 9.48 -3.63
N PRO A 174 -3.17 9.53 -3.18
CA PRO A 174 -4.10 10.57 -3.62
C PRO A 174 -3.68 11.97 -3.20
N GLN A 175 -3.98 12.95 -4.06
CA GLN A 175 -3.67 14.37 -3.84
C GLN A 175 -2.16 14.67 -3.64
N TYR A 176 -1.30 13.85 -4.23
CA TYR A 176 0.17 14.02 -4.26
C TYR A 176 0.61 15.41 -4.77
N GLU A 177 -0.09 15.96 -5.77
CA GLU A 177 0.29 17.23 -6.41
C GLU A 177 0.00 18.49 -5.56
N LEU A 178 -0.78 18.36 -4.49
CA LEU A 178 -1.13 19.48 -3.63
C LEU A 178 0.01 19.80 -2.64
N LYS A 179 0.60 20.99 -2.78
CA LYS A 179 1.69 21.50 -1.92
C LYS A 179 1.39 21.56 -0.40
N ASN A 180 0.14 21.36 0.02
CA ASN A 180 -0.27 21.33 1.43
C ASN A 180 -0.75 19.93 1.90
N THR A 181 -0.37 18.86 1.19
CA THR A 181 -0.57 17.46 1.60
C THR A 181 0.74 16.89 2.12
N ILE A 182 0.76 16.37 3.35
CA ILE A 182 1.88 15.53 3.83
C ILE A 182 1.71 14.15 3.19
N THR A 183 2.71 13.72 2.42
CA THR A 183 2.69 12.46 1.68
C THR A 183 3.48 11.35 2.39
N ILE A 184 2.87 10.17 2.53
CA ILE A 184 3.46 9.03 3.24
C ILE A 184 3.51 7.81 2.32
N SER A 185 4.73 7.32 2.06
CA SER A 185 4.98 6.13 1.26
C SER A 185 5.97 5.20 1.96
N PRO A 186 5.73 3.88 2.02
CA PRO A 186 6.74 2.95 2.52
C PRO A 186 7.85 2.68 1.50
N PHE A 187 7.78 3.23 0.28
CA PHE A 187 8.80 3.09 -0.76
C PHE A 187 9.70 4.33 -0.80
N SER A 188 11.02 4.13 -0.95
CA SER A 188 11.99 5.22 -1.12
C SER A 188 11.71 5.98 -2.42
N GLY A 189 11.58 7.30 -2.34
CA GLY A 189 11.11 8.17 -3.42
C GLY A 189 10.96 9.61 -2.94
N GLU A 190 10.12 10.39 -3.64
CA GLU A 190 9.91 11.82 -3.40
C GLU A 190 8.80 12.15 -2.37
N SER A 191 8.32 11.18 -1.59
CA SER A 191 7.32 11.44 -0.54
C SER A 191 7.93 12.05 0.73
N ASP A 192 7.19 12.93 1.40
CA ASP A 192 7.64 13.63 2.62
C ASP A 192 8.11 12.69 3.72
N ILE A 193 7.36 11.60 3.92
CA ILE A 193 7.65 10.54 4.89
C ILE A 193 7.81 9.22 4.13
N CYS A 194 9.04 8.91 3.77
CA CYS A 194 9.46 7.63 3.23
C CYS A 194 10.82 7.16 3.78
N PRO A 195 11.21 5.89 3.57
CA PRO A 195 12.59 5.46 3.77
C PRO A 195 13.54 6.26 2.89
N ARG A 196 14.77 6.50 3.37
CA ARG A 196 15.87 7.05 2.54
C ARG A 196 16.90 5.96 2.33
N ASP A 197 16.92 5.36 1.14
CA ASP A 197 17.93 4.38 0.76
C ASP A 197 19.20 5.08 0.25
N ASN A 198 20.38 4.63 0.71
CA ASN A 198 21.67 5.16 0.25
C ASN A 198 22.01 4.63 -1.14
N SER A 199 21.46 5.25 -2.19
CA SER A 199 21.77 4.93 -3.59
C SER A 199 22.11 6.18 -4.38
N PHE A 200 23.36 6.28 -4.83
CA PHE A 200 23.83 7.34 -5.73
C PHE A 200 23.33 7.04 -7.15
N ASN A 201 22.50 7.94 -7.70
CA ASN A 201 21.91 7.90 -9.04
C ASN A 201 21.03 6.67 -9.35
N LEU A 202 19.71 6.80 -9.21
CA LEU A 202 18.75 5.84 -9.76
C LEU A 202 17.57 6.55 -10.42
N HIS A 203 17.09 5.97 -11.51
CA HIS A 203 15.87 6.40 -12.18
C HIS A 203 14.66 6.22 -11.23
N GLU A 204 13.81 7.23 -11.18
CA GLU A 204 12.53 7.21 -10.49
C GLU A 204 11.45 6.68 -11.45
N VAL A 205 10.59 5.79 -10.98
CA VAL A 205 9.36 5.40 -11.66
C VAL A 205 8.19 5.90 -10.83
N ARG A 206 7.26 6.62 -11.47
CA ARG A 206 5.98 6.99 -10.86
C ARG A 206 4.94 5.95 -11.24
N PHE A 207 4.40 5.28 -10.23
CA PHE A 207 3.30 4.34 -10.38
C PHE A 207 2.09 4.89 -9.63
N THR A 208 1.02 5.22 -10.35
CA THR A 208 -0.27 5.71 -9.79
C THR A 208 -0.08 6.77 -8.70
N ASN A 209 0.57 7.88 -9.08
CA ASN A 209 0.95 9.02 -8.21
C ASN A 209 1.93 8.72 -7.06
N THR A 210 2.44 7.49 -6.94
CA THR A 210 3.50 7.13 -5.99
C THR A 210 4.87 7.17 -6.65
N SER A 211 5.78 7.95 -6.11
CA SER A 211 7.20 7.96 -6.48
C SER A 211 7.91 6.72 -5.91
N ILE A 212 8.57 5.93 -6.78
CA ILE A 212 9.33 4.73 -6.39
C ILE A 212 10.68 4.73 -7.10
N GLN A 213 11.77 4.83 -6.35
CA GLN A 213 13.14 4.66 -6.86
C GLN A 213 13.40 3.19 -7.24
N VAL A 214 14.05 2.96 -8.39
CA VAL A 214 14.37 1.61 -8.88
C VAL A 214 15.59 1.02 -8.15
N ASN A 215 15.41 0.66 -6.88
CA ASN A 215 16.48 0.18 -6.00
C ASN A 215 16.16 -1.19 -5.35
N LEU A 216 17.18 -1.89 -4.85
CA LEU A 216 17.02 -3.22 -4.22
C LEU A 216 16.16 -3.19 -2.94
N GLY A 217 16.18 -2.09 -2.19
CA GLY A 217 15.33 -1.87 -1.02
C GLY A 217 13.85 -1.83 -1.41
N ASN A 218 13.50 -1.09 -2.45
CA ASN A 218 12.15 -1.01 -2.98
C ASN A 218 11.69 -2.32 -3.63
N MET A 219 12.56 -3.05 -4.33
CA MET A 219 12.24 -4.41 -4.81
C MET A 219 11.94 -5.37 -3.66
N TYR A 220 12.72 -5.32 -2.57
CA TYR A 220 12.43 -6.06 -1.35
C TYR A 220 11.08 -5.62 -0.75
N ARG A 221 10.83 -4.31 -0.62
CA ARG A 221 9.57 -3.76 -0.09
C ARG A 221 8.37 -4.19 -0.93
N LEU A 222 8.40 -4.09 -2.25
CA LEU A 222 7.35 -4.55 -3.16
C LEU A 222 7.05 -6.05 -2.96
N THR A 223 8.08 -6.87 -2.77
CA THR A 223 7.92 -8.29 -2.43
C THR A 223 7.21 -8.46 -1.09
N ARG A 224 7.52 -7.63 -0.08
CA ARG A 224 6.91 -7.66 1.26
C ARG A 224 5.52 -7.03 1.34
N ALA A 225 5.13 -6.20 0.37
CA ALA A 225 3.76 -5.72 0.20
C ALA A 225 2.80 -6.86 -0.15
N LEU A 226 3.25 -7.80 -1.01
CA LEU A 226 2.46 -8.96 -1.45
C LEU A 226 2.63 -10.19 -0.56
N PHE A 227 3.84 -10.43 -0.03
CA PHE A 227 4.17 -11.62 0.77
C PHE A 227 4.62 -11.22 2.18
N PRO A 228 3.75 -11.36 3.20
CA PRO A 228 3.99 -10.83 4.52
C PRO A 228 5.26 -11.43 5.14
N PRO A 229 6.14 -10.61 5.76
CA PRO A 229 7.30 -11.09 6.47
C PRO A 229 6.93 -11.62 7.88
N GLU A 230 7.93 -12.08 8.62
CA GLU A 230 7.74 -12.50 10.02
C GLU A 230 7.53 -11.28 10.97
N PRO A 231 6.84 -11.44 12.12
CA PRO A 231 6.55 -10.35 13.04
C PRO A 231 7.76 -9.53 13.50
N LYS A 232 8.96 -10.12 13.57
CA LYS A 232 10.20 -9.41 13.87
C LYS A 232 10.54 -8.37 12.79
N ILE A 233 10.49 -8.77 11.51
CA ILE A 233 10.72 -7.88 10.37
C ILE A 233 9.60 -6.84 10.26
N MET A 234 8.35 -7.22 10.58
CA MET A 234 7.24 -6.26 10.68
C MET A 234 7.49 -5.19 11.76
N ALA A 235 8.11 -5.56 12.90
CA ALA A 235 8.52 -4.62 13.94
C ALA A 235 9.63 -3.66 13.45
N GLU A 236 10.62 -4.18 12.72
CA GLU A 236 11.69 -3.38 12.09
C GLU A 236 11.11 -2.36 11.09
N MET A 237 10.15 -2.78 10.25
CA MET A 237 9.45 -1.91 9.30
C MET A 237 8.60 -0.83 9.99
N CYS A 238 7.89 -1.20 11.07
CA CYS A 238 7.15 -0.25 11.90
C CYS A 238 8.07 0.77 12.55
N GLN A 239 9.23 0.33 13.06
CA GLN A 239 10.23 1.24 13.61
C GLN A 239 10.84 2.17 12.54
N SER A 240 11.01 1.71 11.30
CA SER A 240 11.42 2.59 10.19
C SER A 240 10.39 3.70 9.98
N GLY A 241 9.10 3.36 9.85
CA GLY A 241 8.03 4.36 9.68
C GLY A 241 8.00 5.39 10.81
N TYR A 242 8.17 4.95 12.06
CA TYR A 242 8.30 5.87 13.19
C TYR A 242 9.53 6.79 13.06
N LYS A 243 10.71 6.24 12.70
CA LYS A 243 11.96 7.00 12.55
C LYS A 243 11.91 7.99 11.39
N ASP A 244 11.35 7.60 10.25
CA ASP A 244 11.19 8.42 9.07
C ASP A 244 10.22 9.58 9.33
N ALA A 245 9.10 9.32 10.03
CA ALA A 245 8.18 10.36 10.49
C ALA A 245 8.83 11.30 11.51
N LEU A 246 9.56 10.78 12.49
CA LEU A 246 10.28 11.60 13.47
C LEU A 246 11.33 12.50 12.81
N ARG A 247 12.01 12.00 11.76
CA ARG A 247 12.95 12.77 10.94
C ARG A 247 12.23 13.91 10.23
N PHE A 248 11.14 13.63 9.50
CA PHE A 248 10.33 14.66 8.83
C PHE A 248 9.86 15.76 9.80
N LEU A 249 9.36 15.38 10.99
CA LEU A 249 8.91 16.33 12.01
C LEU A 249 10.05 17.21 12.55
N LYS A 250 11.27 16.66 12.67
CA LYS A 250 12.46 17.43 13.09
C LYS A 250 12.94 18.37 11.98
N GLU A 251 13.10 17.87 10.76
CA GLU A 251 13.59 18.65 9.61
C GLU A 251 12.67 19.85 9.29
N ASN A 252 11.36 19.72 9.54
CA ASN A 252 10.38 20.78 9.32
C ASN A 252 10.02 21.59 10.59
N ASN A 253 10.70 21.37 11.72
CA ASN A 253 10.40 22.03 13.02
C ASN A 253 8.94 21.89 13.49
N LEU A 254 8.30 20.75 13.19
CA LEU A 254 6.89 20.47 13.51
C LEU A 254 6.68 19.83 14.89
N ILE A 255 7.75 19.53 15.63
CA ILE A 255 7.64 19.04 17.01
C ILE A 255 7.35 20.22 17.94
N LYS A 256 6.11 20.33 18.40
CA LYS A 256 5.73 21.22 19.51
C LYS A 256 5.67 20.40 20.80
N LEU A 257 6.57 20.71 21.76
CA LEU A 257 6.49 20.14 23.11
C LEU A 257 5.27 20.63 23.91
N GLU A 258 4.62 21.70 23.45
CA GLU A 258 3.49 22.33 24.12
C GLU A 258 2.15 21.87 23.55
N TYR A 259 1.73 20.68 23.96
CA TYR A 259 0.32 20.43 24.24
C TYR A 259 0.23 19.95 25.68
N PRO A 260 -0.40 20.70 26.61
CA PRO A 260 -0.73 20.13 27.90
C PRO A 260 -1.64 18.93 27.62
N SER A 261 -1.29 17.77 28.16
CA SER A 261 -2.18 16.61 28.12
C SER A 261 -3.48 17.01 28.81
N ALA A 262 -4.54 17.21 28.02
CA ALA A 262 -5.84 17.61 28.54
C ALA A 262 -6.25 16.62 29.62
N GLY A 263 -6.42 17.12 30.85
CA GLY A 263 -6.60 16.30 32.02
C GLY A 263 -7.85 15.45 31.90
N LEU A 264 -7.68 14.17 31.56
CA LEU A 264 -8.64 13.14 31.90
C LEU A 264 -8.77 13.18 33.42
N SER A 265 -9.92 13.67 33.90
CA SER A 265 -10.32 13.63 35.30
C SER A 265 -10.39 12.17 35.74
N VAL A 266 -9.27 11.64 36.24
CA VAL A 266 -9.21 10.34 36.89
C VAL A 266 -9.97 10.46 38.21
N LYS A 267 -11.28 10.20 38.17
CA LYS A 267 -11.95 9.65 39.34
C LYS A 267 -11.27 8.32 39.62
N GLU A 268 -10.66 8.18 40.79
CA GLU A 268 -9.92 6.99 41.19
C GLU A 268 -10.82 5.73 41.19
N VAL A 269 -10.82 5.01 40.08
CA VAL A 269 -11.20 3.61 40.05
C VAL A 269 -9.90 2.81 39.97
N LYS A 270 -9.56 2.14 41.07
CA LYS A 270 -8.35 1.30 41.19
C LYS A 270 -8.44 0.09 40.27
N HIS A 271 -8.05 0.26 39.01
CA HIS A 271 -7.70 -0.84 38.11
C HIS A 271 -6.18 -0.99 38.06
N PRO A 272 -5.64 -2.23 38.12
CA PRO A 272 -4.20 -2.45 38.07
C PRO A 272 -3.63 -2.04 36.71
N SER A 273 -2.50 -1.35 36.73
CA SER A 273 -1.76 -0.97 35.53
C SER A 273 -1.43 -2.20 34.66
N PRO A 274 -1.62 -2.15 33.33
CA PRO A 274 -1.15 -3.21 32.45
C PRO A 274 0.37 -3.16 32.36
N THR A 275 1.04 -3.91 33.23
CA THR A 275 2.50 -4.04 33.29
C THR A 275 3.02 -4.60 31.98
N CYS A 276 3.57 -3.72 31.13
CA CYS A 276 4.51 -4.15 30.10
C CYS A 276 5.70 -4.83 30.80
N CYS A 277 6.22 -5.92 30.25
CA CYS A 277 7.36 -6.67 30.82
C CYS A 277 8.63 -5.82 31.05
N CYS A 278 8.67 -4.61 30.48
CA CYS A 278 9.79 -3.67 30.48
C CYS A 278 9.74 -2.61 31.60
N SER A 279 8.82 -2.70 32.58
CA SER A 279 8.63 -1.63 33.59
C SER A 279 8.45 -2.15 35.02
N GLY A 280 9.46 -2.87 35.52
CA GLY A 280 9.58 -3.25 36.92
C GLY A 280 11.04 -3.39 37.35
N GLU A 281 11.34 -2.92 38.56
CA GLU A 281 12.61 -3.07 39.29
C GLU A 281 13.80 -2.20 38.80
N LYS A 282 13.73 -0.89 39.10
CA LYS A 282 14.93 -0.12 39.46
C LYS A 282 14.98 0.04 41.00
N ASN A 283 15.93 -0.64 41.61
CA ASN A 283 16.53 -0.47 42.96
C ASN A 283 15.62 -0.27 44.19
N GLY A 284 15.78 -1.17 45.18
CA GLY A 284 15.29 -0.97 46.54
C GLY A 284 15.60 -2.15 47.46
N GLN A 285 16.76 -2.14 48.12
CA GLN A 285 17.06 -3.12 49.18
C GLN A 285 16.19 -2.83 50.41
N SER A 286 15.45 -3.83 50.89
CA SER A 286 15.01 -3.88 52.28
C SER A 286 14.79 -5.32 52.71
N ALA A 287 15.47 -5.74 53.77
CA ALA A 287 15.45 -7.11 54.26
C ALA A 287 14.37 -7.32 55.33
N ARG A 288 13.49 -8.31 55.13
CA ARG A 288 12.78 -8.97 56.25
C ARG A 288 12.49 -10.43 55.89
N GLY A 289 12.83 -11.33 56.82
CA GLY A 289 13.05 -12.75 56.56
C GLY A 289 11.90 -13.56 55.94
N LYS A 290 12.31 -14.56 55.16
CA LYS A 290 11.58 -15.80 54.87
C LYS A 290 12.55 -16.99 55.04
N PRO A 291 12.06 -18.19 55.39
CA PRO A 291 12.91 -19.28 55.85
C PRO A 291 13.82 -19.84 54.76
N VAL A 292 14.98 -20.36 55.17
CA VAL A 292 15.94 -21.02 54.29
C VAL A 292 15.37 -22.36 53.85
N VAL A 293 14.81 -22.40 52.64
CA VAL A 293 14.63 -23.64 51.89
C VAL A 293 15.96 -23.99 51.25
N THR A 294 16.43 -25.22 51.42
CA THR A 294 17.63 -25.74 50.76
C THR A 294 17.39 -25.83 49.24
N GLU A 295 17.74 -24.77 48.51
CA GLU A 295 17.67 -24.69 47.05
C GLU A 295 18.53 -25.81 46.45
N THR A 296 17.91 -26.78 45.78
CA THR A 296 18.64 -27.92 45.20
C THR A 296 19.53 -27.45 44.05
N THR A 297 20.62 -28.17 43.76
CA THR A 297 21.51 -27.86 42.62
C THR A 297 20.74 -27.74 41.30
N ARG A 298 19.65 -28.49 41.14
CA ARG A 298 18.73 -28.43 39.99
C ARG A 298 17.95 -27.11 39.94
N GLU A 299 17.41 -26.64 41.07
CA GLU A 299 16.68 -25.37 41.15
C GLU A 299 17.61 -24.18 40.93
N TRP A 300 18.80 -24.21 41.54
CA TRP A 300 19.85 -23.22 41.32
C TRP A 300 20.32 -23.19 39.86
N LEU A 301 20.53 -24.35 39.22
CA LEU A 301 20.84 -24.44 37.80
C LEU A 301 19.70 -23.92 36.93
N LEU A 302 18.44 -24.28 37.21
CA LEU A 302 17.28 -23.77 36.49
C LEU A 302 17.13 -22.24 36.64
N ARG A 303 17.41 -21.71 37.83
CA ARG A 303 17.42 -20.26 38.10
C ARG A 303 18.56 -19.56 37.36
N ARG A 304 19.77 -20.13 37.38
CA ARG A 304 20.94 -19.60 36.65
C ARG A 304 20.76 -19.70 35.13
N LEU A 305 20.11 -20.74 34.61
CA LEU A 305 19.70 -20.87 33.21
C LEU A 305 18.60 -19.86 32.83
N ARG A 306 17.63 -19.58 33.72
CA ARG A 306 16.63 -18.51 33.53
C ARG A 306 17.26 -17.12 33.52
N LEU A 307 18.35 -16.91 34.27
CA LEU A 307 19.12 -15.65 34.28
C LEU A 307 20.07 -15.52 33.07
N LEU A 308 20.65 -16.63 32.59
CA LEU A 308 21.50 -16.67 31.39
C LEU A 308 20.68 -16.60 30.09
N ARG A 309 19.41 -17.01 30.12
CA ARG A 309 18.48 -16.81 29.00
C ARG A 309 18.12 -15.32 28.93
N LYS A 310 18.80 -14.57 28.04
CA LYS A 310 18.51 -13.15 27.72
C LYS A 310 16.99 -12.92 27.75
N ARG A 311 16.53 -11.97 28.58
CA ARG A 311 15.11 -11.74 28.90
C ARG A 311 14.23 -11.56 27.64
N HIS A 312 14.83 -11.08 26.54
CA HIS A 312 14.21 -10.92 25.22
C HIS A 312 15.12 -11.45 24.09
N TRP A 313 15.40 -12.76 24.04
CA TRP A 313 16.19 -13.33 22.93
C TRP A 313 15.45 -13.37 21.58
N TRP A 314 14.13 -13.16 21.59
CA TRP A 314 13.23 -13.29 20.42
C TRP A 314 12.97 -11.98 19.66
N LEU A 315 13.19 -10.84 20.31
CA LEU A 315 13.02 -9.50 19.74
C LEU A 315 14.05 -8.61 20.43
N ASP A 316 14.93 -7.99 19.65
CA ASP A 316 15.91 -7.06 20.20
C ASP A 316 15.19 -5.80 20.71
N GLU A 317 15.50 -5.36 21.93
CA GLU A 317 14.89 -4.16 22.51
C GLU A 317 15.20 -2.91 21.65
N GLN A 318 16.35 -2.89 20.96
CA GLN A 318 16.72 -1.82 20.03
C GLN A 318 15.80 -1.72 18.80
N ILE A 319 15.18 -2.84 18.37
CA ILE A 319 14.25 -2.87 17.22
C ILE A 319 12.94 -2.16 17.54
N ILE A 320 12.56 -2.07 18.81
CA ILE A 320 11.29 -1.44 19.22
C ILE A 320 11.47 -0.21 20.09
N GLU A 321 12.69 0.17 20.47
CA GLU A 321 13.01 1.23 21.44
C GLU A 321 12.20 2.53 21.26
N ASN A 322 12.08 3.02 20.02
CA ASN A 322 11.39 4.27 19.69
C ASN A 322 9.85 4.16 19.63
N LEU A 323 9.28 2.95 19.60
CA LEU A 323 7.83 2.77 19.44
C LEU A 323 7.04 3.05 20.74
N PRO A 324 5.77 3.49 20.66
CA PRO A 324 4.92 3.66 21.83
C PRO A 324 4.70 2.35 22.61
N PRO A 325 4.50 2.38 23.94
CA PRO A 325 4.28 1.18 24.76
C PRO A 325 3.15 0.24 24.28
N PRO A 326 2.00 0.73 23.77
CA PRO A 326 0.98 -0.15 23.19
C PRO A 326 1.50 -0.95 22.00
N ILE A 327 2.17 -0.29 21.04
CA ILE A 327 2.74 -0.94 19.85
C ILE A 327 3.87 -1.92 20.23
N LYS A 328 4.71 -1.57 21.20
CA LYS A 328 5.72 -2.47 21.76
C LYS A 328 5.10 -3.78 22.28
N LYS A 329 4.01 -3.70 23.03
CA LYS A 329 3.30 -4.87 23.58
C LYS A 329 2.87 -5.81 22.44
N VAL A 330 2.23 -5.27 21.41
CA VAL A 330 1.74 -6.01 20.24
C VAL A 330 2.87 -6.83 19.58
N PHE A 331 4.02 -6.20 19.28
CA PHE A 331 5.15 -6.92 18.69
C PHE A 331 5.80 -7.92 19.66
N CYS A 332 5.88 -7.61 20.96
CA CYS A 332 6.39 -8.55 21.95
C CYS A 332 5.55 -9.83 22.04
N GLU A 333 4.23 -9.71 21.97
CA GLU A 333 3.30 -10.86 22.00
C GLU A 333 3.38 -11.65 20.67
N ALA A 334 3.35 -10.96 19.52
CA ALA A 334 3.45 -11.58 18.21
C ALA A 334 4.77 -12.34 17.99
N CYS A 335 5.91 -11.77 18.39
CA CYS A 335 7.22 -12.42 18.25
C CYS A 335 7.37 -13.63 19.20
N ARG A 336 6.76 -13.57 20.39
CA ARG A 336 6.76 -14.68 21.37
C ARG A 336 6.01 -15.89 20.83
N GLU A 337 4.86 -15.69 20.18
CA GLU A 337 4.07 -16.77 19.59
C GLU A 337 4.80 -17.49 18.45
N THR A 338 5.48 -16.75 17.57
CA THR A 338 6.24 -17.34 16.46
C THR A 338 7.42 -18.22 16.88
N GLN A 339 7.83 -18.18 18.15
CA GLN A 339 8.87 -19.06 18.69
C GLN A 339 8.33 -20.26 19.48
N GLY A 340 7.02 -20.48 19.50
CA GLY A 340 6.41 -21.66 20.15
C GLY A 340 6.88 -22.99 19.54
N LEU A 341 6.83 -24.07 20.32
CA LEU A 341 7.23 -25.43 19.91
C LEU A 341 6.62 -25.86 18.56
N TYR A 342 5.36 -25.53 18.32
CA TYR A 342 4.67 -25.85 17.07
C TYR A 342 5.32 -25.17 15.84
N ALA A 343 5.71 -23.90 15.96
CA ALA A 343 6.41 -23.16 14.90
C ALA A 343 7.83 -23.70 14.66
N GLN A 344 8.51 -24.15 15.72
CA GLN A 344 9.82 -24.80 15.59
C GLN A 344 9.72 -26.14 14.85
N VAL A 345 8.74 -26.99 15.19
CA VAL A 345 8.52 -28.29 14.54
C VAL A 345 8.10 -28.14 13.08
N THR A 346 7.16 -27.24 12.77
CA THR A 346 6.74 -26.95 11.38
C THR A 346 7.81 -26.21 10.57
N GLY A 347 8.79 -25.59 11.23
CA GLY A 347 9.97 -25.00 10.61
C GLY A 347 11.02 -26.01 10.12
N LEU A 348 10.97 -27.27 10.60
CA LEU A 348 11.97 -28.29 10.27
C LEU A 348 11.93 -28.66 8.77
N LEU A 349 13.11 -28.74 8.14
CA LEU A 349 13.25 -29.07 6.72
C LEU A 349 12.49 -30.34 6.28
N PRO A 350 12.55 -31.48 7.01
CA PRO A 350 11.78 -32.68 6.64
C PRO A 350 10.26 -32.45 6.64
N VAL A 351 9.73 -31.66 7.58
CA VAL A 351 8.30 -31.37 7.69
C VAL A 351 7.86 -30.45 6.54
N ARG A 352 8.67 -29.44 6.20
CA ARG A 352 8.42 -28.60 5.02
C ARG A 352 8.48 -29.40 3.72
N MET A 353 9.50 -30.25 3.54
CA MET A 353 9.61 -31.12 2.35
C MET A 353 8.42 -32.07 2.23
N ALA A 354 7.98 -32.72 3.32
CA ALA A 354 6.77 -33.53 3.33
C ALA A 354 5.52 -32.71 2.96
N SER A 355 5.37 -31.49 3.50
CA SER A 355 4.26 -30.59 3.15
C SER A 355 4.27 -30.17 1.68
N TYR A 356 5.44 -29.99 1.05
CA TYR A 356 5.53 -29.69 -0.39
C TYR A 356 5.28 -30.93 -1.26
N MET A 357 5.74 -32.12 -0.84
CA MET A 357 5.47 -33.38 -1.56
C MET A 357 3.99 -33.80 -1.50
N LEU A 358 3.29 -33.47 -0.42
CA LEU A 358 1.84 -33.68 -0.28
C LEU A 358 1.00 -32.60 -0.98
N LEU A 359 1.61 -31.49 -1.42
CA LEU A 359 0.89 -30.36 -2.04
C LEU A 359 0.07 -30.78 -3.29
N PRO A 360 0.57 -31.60 -4.24
CA PRO A 360 -0.21 -31.97 -5.43
C PRO A 360 -1.48 -32.76 -5.11
N TYR A 361 -1.54 -33.42 -3.94
CA TYR A 361 -2.68 -34.24 -3.50
C TYR A 361 -3.63 -33.47 -2.58
N THR A 362 -3.09 -32.64 -1.68
CA THR A 362 -3.88 -31.85 -0.73
C THR A 362 -4.47 -30.58 -1.36
N LEU A 363 -3.71 -29.90 -2.24
CA LEU A 363 -4.12 -28.64 -2.83
C LEU A 363 -5.43 -28.76 -3.65
N PRO A 364 -5.67 -29.77 -4.51
CA PRO A 364 -6.93 -29.88 -5.23
C PRO A 364 -8.14 -30.03 -4.29
N VAL A 365 -7.98 -30.80 -3.21
CA VAL A 365 -9.04 -31.03 -2.20
C VAL A 365 -9.30 -29.77 -1.38
N GLU A 366 -8.25 -29.10 -0.88
CA GLU A 366 -8.39 -27.84 -0.14
C GLU A 366 -8.90 -26.71 -1.04
N SER A 367 -8.54 -26.70 -2.34
CA SER A 367 -9.09 -25.77 -3.34
C SER A 367 -10.56 -26.00 -3.57
N ALA A 368 -10.99 -27.25 -3.80
CA ALA A 368 -12.39 -27.60 -4.00
C ALA A 368 -13.24 -27.29 -2.76
N TYR A 369 -12.75 -27.58 -1.56
CA TYR A 369 -13.40 -27.20 -0.31
C TYR A 369 -13.50 -25.68 -0.15
N SER A 370 -12.40 -24.95 -0.34
CA SER A 370 -12.38 -23.48 -0.21
C SER A 370 -13.26 -22.80 -1.27
N PHE A 371 -13.31 -23.33 -2.49
CA PHE A 371 -14.19 -22.87 -3.56
C PHE A 371 -15.66 -23.14 -3.21
N THR A 372 -15.99 -24.33 -2.72
CA THR A 372 -17.35 -24.67 -2.25
C THR A 372 -17.78 -23.75 -1.10
N GLN A 373 -16.91 -23.49 -0.13
CA GLN A 373 -17.20 -22.55 0.96
C GLN A 373 -17.41 -21.12 0.43
N ARG A 374 -16.56 -20.64 -0.48
CA ARG A 374 -16.75 -19.32 -1.13
C ARG A 374 -18.06 -19.26 -1.92
N LEU A 375 -18.45 -20.33 -2.63
CA LEU A 375 -19.75 -20.41 -3.31
C LEU A 375 -20.93 -20.35 -2.33
N VAL A 376 -20.85 -21.06 -1.20
CA VAL A 376 -21.88 -21.04 -0.15
C VAL A 376 -22.00 -19.65 0.49
N GLU A 377 -20.86 -19.01 0.80
CA GLU A 377 -20.82 -17.63 1.30
C GLU A 377 -21.33 -16.61 0.26
N TRP A 378 -21.16 -16.89 -1.03
CA TRP A 378 -21.60 -16.07 -2.16
C TRP A 378 -23.09 -16.20 -2.50
N MET A 379 -23.76 -17.31 -2.14
CA MET A 379 -25.16 -17.59 -2.50
C MET A 379 -26.15 -16.40 -2.36
N PRO A 380 -26.07 -15.55 -1.32
CA PRO A 380 -26.97 -14.39 -1.20
C PRO A 380 -26.82 -13.34 -2.31
N GLU A 381 -25.62 -13.18 -2.87
CA GLU A 381 -25.27 -12.12 -3.83
C GLU A 381 -25.28 -12.60 -5.30
N VAL A 382 -25.40 -13.91 -5.53
CA VAL A 382 -25.36 -14.57 -6.85
C VAL A 382 -26.20 -13.87 -7.91
N SER A 383 -27.43 -13.46 -7.60
CA SER A 383 -28.36 -12.96 -8.62
C SER A 383 -27.95 -11.62 -9.23
N GLU A 384 -27.27 -10.76 -8.45
CA GLU A 384 -26.74 -9.49 -8.94
C GLU A 384 -25.40 -9.69 -9.66
N ASP A 385 -24.55 -10.57 -9.11
CA ASP A 385 -23.23 -10.87 -9.65
C ASP A 385 -23.29 -11.58 -11.00
N VAL A 386 -24.17 -12.57 -11.15
CA VAL A 386 -24.43 -13.26 -12.42
C VAL A 386 -24.98 -12.28 -13.45
N ARG A 387 -25.91 -11.40 -13.06
CA ARG A 387 -26.44 -10.34 -13.94
C ARG A 387 -25.34 -9.38 -14.38
N TRP A 388 -24.44 -8.99 -13.48
CA TRP A 388 -23.29 -8.14 -13.78
C TRP A 388 -22.29 -8.81 -14.73
N LEU A 389 -21.96 -10.09 -14.50
CA LEU A 389 -21.09 -10.89 -15.38
C LEU A 389 -21.68 -11.02 -16.79
N PHE A 390 -22.97 -11.35 -16.93
CA PHE A 390 -23.64 -11.36 -18.23
C PHE A 390 -23.68 -9.96 -18.88
N GLY A 391 -23.83 -8.90 -18.08
CA GLY A 391 -23.75 -7.52 -18.52
C GLY A 391 -22.38 -7.18 -19.14
N MET A 392 -21.29 -7.54 -18.46
CA MET A 392 -19.92 -7.37 -18.97
C MET A 392 -19.66 -8.20 -20.22
N ALA A 393 -20.02 -9.49 -20.20
CA ALA A 393 -19.84 -10.38 -21.34
C ALA A 393 -20.62 -9.87 -22.57
N GLY A 394 -21.86 -9.39 -22.38
CA GLY A 394 -22.65 -8.77 -23.43
C GLY A 394 -22.08 -7.42 -23.92
N ALA A 395 -21.45 -6.63 -23.05
CA ALA A 395 -20.78 -5.39 -23.43
C ALA A 395 -19.51 -5.67 -24.26
N ALA A 396 -18.64 -6.55 -23.78
CA ALA A 396 -17.45 -7.01 -24.48
C ALA A 396 -17.79 -7.66 -25.84
N TYR A 397 -18.82 -8.51 -25.87
CA TYR A 397 -19.34 -9.09 -27.13
C TYR A 397 -19.79 -7.99 -28.09
N ARG A 398 -20.61 -7.02 -27.66
CA ARG A 398 -21.05 -5.90 -28.51
C ARG A 398 -19.88 -5.03 -28.99
N GLN A 399 -18.83 -4.85 -28.19
CA GLN A 399 -17.65 -4.08 -28.57
C GLN A 399 -16.80 -4.83 -29.60
N ALA A 400 -16.60 -6.14 -29.41
CA ALA A 400 -15.95 -7.01 -30.38
C ALA A 400 -16.75 -7.10 -31.70
N TRP A 401 -18.07 -7.24 -31.64
CA TRP A 401 -18.94 -7.26 -32.83
C TRP A 401 -18.98 -5.91 -33.55
N LYS A 402 -18.91 -4.77 -32.85
CA LYS A 402 -18.73 -3.46 -33.49
C LYS A 402 -17.36 -3.30 -34.16
N GLY A 403 -16.34 -4.03 -33.71
CA GLY A 403 -15.05 -4.17 -34.39
C GLY A 403 -15.09 -5.15 -35.58
N VAL A 404 -16.17 -5.92 -35.74
CA VAL A 404 -16.38 -6.91 -36.81
C VAL A 404 -17.73 -6.63 -37.50
N SER A 405 -17.86 -5.43 -38.08
CA SER A 405 -18.94 -5.11 -39.02
C SER A 405 -18.45 -5.31 -40.45
N PRO A 406 -18.86 -6.36 -41.17
CA PRO A 406 -18.46 -6.61 -42.55
C PRO A 406 -19.31 -5.78 -43.54
N ASP A 407 -19.31 -4.45 -43.40
CA ASP A 407 -20.01 -3.53 -44.30
C ASP A 407 -19.09 -2.40 -44.77
N ALA A 408 -18.11 -2.81 -45.59
CA ALA A 408 -17.42 -1.94 -46.54
C ALA A 408 -17.67 -2.42 -47.98
N ALA A 409 -18.92 -2.83 -48.27
CA ALA A 409 -19.36 -3.23 -49.60
C ALA A 409 -20.80 -2.72 -49.85
N ARG A 410 -20.92 -1.77 -50.79
CA ARG A 410 -22.15 -1.01 -51.16
C ARG A 410 -22.50 0.07 -50.12
N GLU A 411 -22.73 1.34 -50.47
CA GLU A 411 -22.89 1.97 -51.79
C GLU A 411 -22.04 3.24 -51.91
N THR A 412 -21.23 3.35 -52.97
CA THR A 412 -20.65 4.63 -53.38
C THR A 412 -21.71 5.47 -54.13
N PRO A 413 -22.04 6.70 -53.67
CA PRO A 413 -23.01 7.52 -54.37
C PRO A 413 -22.43 8.01 -55.71
N LEU A 414 -23.06 7.61 -56.82
CA LEU A 414 -22.69 8.02 -58.17
C LEU A 414 -22.91 9.54 -58.37
N ARG A 415 -21.86 10.33 -58.17
CA ARG A 415 -21.81 11.71 -58.69
C ARG A 415 -21.76 11.68 -60.22
N LYS A 416 -22.87 12.09 -60.86
CA LYS A 416 -22.85 12.48 -62.28
C LYS A 416 -21.92 13.69 -62.47
N CYS A 417 -20.74 13.47 -63.03
CA CYS A 417 -19.92 14.53 -63.61
C CYS A 417 -20.11 14.51 -65.12
N VAL A 418 -20.63 15.60 -65.68
CA VAL A 418 -20.72 15.82 -67.13
C VAL A 418 -19.47 16.57 -67.56
N SER A 419 -18.64 15.94 -68.40
CA SER A 419 -17.51 16.60 -69.06
C SER A 419 -17.17 15.86 -70.36
N GLY A 420 -17.74 16.31 -71.47
CA GLY A 420 -17.32 15.90 -72.80
C GLY A 420 -16.23 16.85 -73.35
N PRO A 421 -15.21 16.35 -74.07
CA PRO A 421 -14.23 17.18 -74.76
C PRO A 421 -14.54 17.33 -76.26
N PRO A 422 -14.24 18.48 -76.89
CA PRO A 422 -14.21 18.61 -78.35
C PRO A 422 -12.79 18.57 -78.94
N ALA A 423 -12.65 17.82 -80.04
CA ALA A 423 -11.65 17.93 -81.13
C ALA A 423 -10.13 17.81 -80.83
N GLY A 424 -9.45 16.89 -81.52
CA GLY A 424 -7.98 16.82 -81.56
C GLY A 424 -7.37 15.58 -82.24
N LEU A 425 -7.25 15.62 -83.57
CA LEU A 425 -6.31 14.90 -84.47
C LEU A 425 -5.44 13.69 -84.00
N GLN A 426 -5.54 12.60 -84.80
CA GLN A 426 -4.46 11.69 -85.27
C GLN A 426 -3.70 10.73 -84.33
N GLY A 427 -3.44 9.50 -84.84
CA GLY A 427 -2.43 8.53 -84.36
C GLY A 427 -3.03 7.37 -83.54
N ARG A 428 -3.31 6.18 -84.09
CA ARG A 428 -2.40 5.11 -84.61
C ARG A 428 -1.88 4.12 -83.53
N VAL A 429 -2.65 3.03 -83.37
CA VAL A 429 -2.25 1.59 -83.45
C VAL A 429 -1.54 0.90 -82.26
N GLU A 430 -2.02 -0.34 -81.95
CA GLU A 430 -1.36 -1.45 -81.22
C GLU A 430 -1.03 -1.30 -79.72
N ARG A 431 -0.92 -2.36 -78.89
CA ARG A 431 -1.46 -3.75 -78.89
C ARG A 431 -1.25 -4.37 -77.48
N ASP A 432 -1.95 -5.47 -77.20
CA ASP A 432 -1.63 -6.65 -76.35
C ASP A 432 -0.54 -6.57 -75.24
N GLY A 433 -0.79 -7.24 -74.10
CA GLY A 433 0.29 -7.57 -73.14
C GLY A 433 -0.15 -8.08 -71.77
N HIS A 434 -0.65 -9.31 -71.68
CA HIS A 434 -0.92 -9.98 -70.40
C HIS A 434 0.34 -10.62 -69.76
N LEU A 435 0.20 -10.97 -68.47
CA LEU A 435 0.84 -12.07 -67.72
C LEU A 435 2.14 -11.84 -66.91
N SER A 436 2.33 -12.78 -65.97
CA SER A 436 3.12 -12.70 -64.73
C SER A 436 3.84 -14.03 -64.47
N SER A 437 5.06 -13.98 -63.92
CA SER A 437 5.78 -15.05 -63.20
C SER A 437 7.00 -14.38 -62.52
N VAL A 438 7.19 -14.36 -61.20
CA VAL A 438 7.68 -15.45 -60.32
C VAL A 438 8.97 -16.09 -60.84
N ASP A 439 10.13 -15.75 -60.25
CA ASP A 439 10.93 -16.68 -59.41
C ASP A 439 12.13 -16.03 -58.67
N LEU A 440 12.69 -16.75 -57.68
CA LEU A 440 13.83 -16.42 -56.77
C LEU A 440 15.23 -16.70 -57.42
N PRO A 441 16.45 -16.71 -56.76
CA PRO A 441 16.83 -16.54 -55.33
C PRO A 441 18.13 -15.70 -54.99
N SER A 442 18.34 -15.47 -53.67
CA SER A 442 19.60 -15.52 -52.87
C SER A 442 20.97 -15.02 -53.41
N ARG A 443 21.64 -14.14 -52.63
CA ARG A 443 23.09 -14.25 -52.29
C ARG A 443 23.51 -13.44 -51.05
N TYR A 444 24.77 -13.62 -50.64
CA TYR A 444 25.29 -13.53 -49.27
C TYR A 444 25.98 -12.19 -48.91
N TRP A 445 26.42 -12.08 -47.65
CA TRP A 445 27.12 -10.97 -46.97
C TRP A 445 28.45 -10.50 -47.61
N ASP A 446 28.87 -9.27 -47.30
CA ASP A 446 30.19 -8.99 -46.69
C ASP A 446 30.33 -7.55 -46.13
N ILE A 447 31.25 -7.35 -45.18
CA ILE A 447 31.55 -6.10 -44.43
C ILE A 447 33.04 -5.74 -44.62
N PRO A 448 33.41 -4.45 -44.68
CA PRO A 448 34.61 -4.04 -43.91
C PRO A 448 34.54 -2.64 -43.23
N THR A 449 35.26 -2.55 -42.11
CA THR A 449 35.84 -1.37 -41.43
C THR A 449 37.29 -1.77 -41.02
N PRO A 450 38.21 -0.90 -40.51
CA PRO A 450 38.05 0.45 -39.95
C PRO A 450 39.13 1.48 -40.40
N GLU A 451 39.15 2.69 -39.81
CA GLU A 451 40.33 3.29 -39.13
C GLU A 451 40.04 4.69 -38.51
N SER A 452 40.86 5.10 -37.52
CA SER A 452 40.86 6.42 -36.84
C SER A 452 42.23 6.67 -36.19
N PRO A 453 42.67 7.93 -35.95
CA PRO A 453 42.30 8.72 -34.75
C PRO A 453 41.96 10.21 -35.13
N THR A 454 41.94 11.28 -34.30
CA THR A 454 42.47 11.60 -32.94
C THR A 454 41.61 12.70 -32.24
N THR A 455 42.14 13.38 -31.22
CA THR A 455 41.52 14.42 -30.35
C THR A 455 42.43 15.68 -30.26
N PRO A 456 42.18 16.78 -29.47
CA PRO A 456 41.02 17.16 -28.62
C PRO A 456 40.49 18.62 -28.76
N ASN A 457 39.45 18.93 -27.96
CA ASN A 457 38.77 20.23 -27.66
C ASN A 457 39.68 21.32 -27.00
N PRO A 458 39.33 22.64 -26.88
CA PRO A 458 38.12 23.11 -26.13
C PRO A 458 37.48 24.53 -26.36
N THR A 459 36.23 24.71 -25.85
CA THR A 459 35.54 25.99 -25.46
C THR A 459 35.18 27.01 -26.59
N PRO A 460 34.31 28.05 -26.39
CA PRO A 460 33.71 28.62 -25.16
C PRO A 460 32.20 29.01 -25.20
N LYS A 461 31.61 29.37 -24.04
CA LYS A 461 31.06 30.72 -23.73
C LYS A 461 30.18 30.78 -22.47
N GLN A 462 30.45 31.78 -21.63
CA GLN A 462 29.52 32.28 -20.61
C GLN A 462 28.40 33.11 -21.26
N ILE A 463 27.23 33.17 -20.62
CA ILE A 463 26.37 34.36 -20.63
C ILE A 463 25.98 34.67 -19.19
N CYS A 464 26.19 35.92 -18.79
CA CYS A 464 25.73 36.53 -17.55
C CYS A 464 25.05 37.87 -17.92
N PHE A 465 24.60 38.62 -16.91
CA PHE A 465 23.82 39.88 -16.96
C PHE A 465 22.28 39.71 -17.03
N PHE A 466 21.45 40.55 -16.39
CA PHE A 466 21.73 41.77 -15.59
C PHE A 466 20.80 41.87 -14.35
N LEU A 467 21.27 42.58 -13.31
CA LEU A 467 20.48 43.05 -12.15
C LEU A 467 19.63 44.29 -12.51
N GLY A 468 18.57 44.53 -11.73
CA GLY A 468 17.80 45.79 -11.75
C GLY A 468 16.83 45.89 -10.58
N SER A 469 17.24 46.53 -9.49
CA SER A 469 16.39 46.85 -8.33
C SER A 469 15.67 48.18 -8.53
N GLN A 470 14.47 48.33 -7.93
CA GLN A 470 13.96 49.64 -7.56
C GLN A 470 13.10 49.56 -6.29
N GLU A 471 13.46 50.38 -5.30
CA GLU A 471 12.62 50.87 -4.21
C GLU A 471 11.64 51.94 -4.81
N GLU A 472 10.60 52.50 -4.18
CA GLU A 472 10.17 52.57 -2.78
C GLU A 472 8.69 53.07 -2.70
N LEU A 473 8.22 53.40 -1.48
CA LEU A 473 7.01 54.17 -1.10
C LEU A 473 5.60 53.55 -1.19
N TYR A 474 5.05 53.28 0.00
CA TYR A 474 3.62 53.44 0.33
C TYR A 474 3.49 54.47 1.46
N PRO A 475 2.49 55.38 1.46
CA PRO A 475 2.28 56.33 2.55
C PRO A 475 1.38 55.78 3.67
N THR A 476 1.74 56.16 4.89
CA THR A 476 0.91 56.40 6.09
C THR A 476 -0.58 56.02 6.08
N ASN A 477 -1.01 55.34 7.16
CA ASN A 477 -2.18 55.81 7.90
C ASN A 477 -2.11 55.45 9.39
N ALA A 478 -2.48 56.39 10.26
CA ALA A 478 -2.56 56.21 11.71
C ALA A 478 -3.77 56.97 12.27
N GLY A 479 -4.49 56.33 13.19
CA GLY A 479 -5.41 56.98 14.14
C GLY A 479 -6.76 57.47 13.60
N THR A 480 -7.81 56.68 13.84
CA THR A 480 -8.85 56.96 14.87
C THR A 480 -9.50 55.65 15.29
#